data_AF-A0A662FQ40-F1
#
_entry.id   AF-A0A662FQ40-F1
#
_cell.length_a   1.000
_cell.length_b   1.000
_cell.length_c   1.000
_cell.angle_alpha   90.00
_cell.angle_beta   90.00
_cell.angle_gamma   90.00
#
_symmetry.space_group_name_H-M   'P 1'
#
loop_
_entity.id
_entity.type
_entity.pdbx_description
1 polymer ?
#
loop_
_entity_poly.entity_id
_entity_poly.type
_entity_poly.pdbx_seq_one_letter_code
_entity_poly.pdbx_strand_id
1 'polypeptide(L)'
;MLPEEYTVKKLSNRVLKVLERKEGEFISGSSIAIELGVSRVAVSKAIATLRSRGFVIKSHPRLGYKLVWNDDLSAVQQYLSDLRTELKFTVYYLPSTKSTQDVARNLAEHNAPEGVVVLAEKQTAGRGRLGRVWYSEPGGLWMTLILRPKISPMQVQLLSLLAGVAVARAIKNLYDLSPGLKWPNDVLVEARKVCGILVEVSAETDVINYSLLGIGINVNNKLPSELRESATSIYEILGKRVPRIPLLRAV
;
A
#
# COMPACT_ATOMS: atom_id res chain seq x y z
N MET A 1 3.49 29.91 2.12
CA MET A 1 3.37 29.15 3.38
C MET A 1 2.83 27.78 3.02
N LEU A 2 3.55 26.69 3.31
CA LEU A 2 3.06 25.34 3.01
C LEU A 2 1.88 25.00 3.94
N PRO A 3 0.85 24.27 3.48
CA PRO A 3 -0.28 23.89 4.33
C PRO A 3 0.18 23.19 5.62
N GLU A 4 -0.48 23.43 6.75
CA GLU A 4 -0.13 22.83 8.04
C GLU A 4 -0.03 21.30 7.96
N GLU A 5 -0.92 20.67 7.20
CA GLU A 5 -0.93 19.24 6.92
C GLU A 5 0.36 18.75 6.22
N TYR A 6 0.91 19.53 5.28
CA TYR A 6 2.16 19.20 4.60
C TYR A 6 3.35 19.21 5.59
N THR A 7 3.35 20.17 6.51
CA THR A 7 4.40 20.30 7.54
C THR A 7 4.36 19.14 8.52
N VAL A 8 3.16 18.73 8.97
CA VAL A 8 2.98 17.56 9.85
C VAL A 8 3.42 16.28 9.16
N LYS A 9 3.08 16.10 7.86
CA LYS A 9 3.50 14.90 7.10
C LYS A 9 5.01 14.82 6.94
N LYS A 10 5.67 15.94 6.65
CA LYS A 10 7.14 15.99 6.54
C LYS A 10 7.81 15.67 7.88
N LEU A 11 7.26 16.19 8.99
CA LEU A 11 7.77 15.89 10.33
C LEU A 11 7.59 14.42 10.70
N SER A 12 6.42 13.81 10.43
CA SER A 12 6.19 12.40 10.73
C SER A 12 7.20 11.47 10.06
N ASN A 13 7.57 11.76 8.80
CA ASN A 13 8.57 10.97 8.08
C ASN A 13 9.97 11.14 8.70
N ARG A 14 10.33 12.34 9.17
CA ARG A 14 11.59 12.57 9.90
C ARG A 14 11.61 11.81 11.22
N VAL A 15 10.50 11.81 11.97
CA VAL A 15 10.36 11.03 13.21
C VAL A 15 10.47 9.53 12.94
N LEU A 16 9.84 9.04 11.87
CA LEU A 16 9.97 7.63 11.47
C LEU A 16 11.42 7.25 11.21
N LYS A 17 12.19 8.06 10.45
CA LYS A 17 13.62 7.81 10.20
C LYS A 17 14.44 7.74 11.50
N VAL A 18 14.10 8.53 12.52
CA VAL A 18 14.75 8.44 13.85
C VAL A 18 14.42 7.12 14.54
N LEU A 19 13.14 6.72 14.54
CA LEU A 19 12.70 5.46 15.16
C LEU A 19 13.30 4.23 14.47
N GLU A 20 13.41 4.25 13.14
CA GLU A 20 14.00 3.17 12.35
C GLU A 20 15.49 2.96 12.68
N ARG A 21 16.26 4.03 12.93
CA ARG A 21 17.68 3.93 13.34
C ARG A 21 17.88 3.28 14.70
N LYS A 22 16.84 3.19 15.52
CA LYS A 22 16.88 2.58 16.85
C LYS A 22 16.32 1.16 16.86
N GLU A 23 16.06 0.54 15.71
CA GLU A 23 15.72 -0.88 15.49
C GLU A 23 15.07 -1.62 16.68
N GLY A 24 13.87 -1.19 17.07
CA GLY A 24 13.13 -1.86 18.14
C GLY A 24 13.62 -1.55 19.55
N GLU A 25 14.42 -0.51 19.76
CA GLU A 25 14.67 0.09 21.05
C GLU A 25 13.69 1.24 21.31
N PHE A 26 13.57 1.62 22.58
CA PHE A 26 12.84 2.82 22.95
C PHE A 26 13.73 4.06 22.81
N ILE A 27 13.15 5.16 22.33
CA ILE A 27 13.78 6.49 22.34
C ILE A 27 12.83 7.52 22.96
N SER A 28 13.37 8.34 23.86
CA SER A 28 12.58 9.34 24.57
C SER A 28 12.04 10.41 23.60
N GLY A 29 10.81 10.89 23.84
CA GLY A 29 10.25 11.97 23.02
C GLY A 29 11.06 13.27 23.09
N SER A 30 11.77 13.50 24.20
CA SER A 30 12.71 14.63 24.34
C SER A 30 13.92 14.47 23.43
N SER A 31 14.49 13.27 23.33
CA SER A 31 15.63 13.00 22.46
C SER A 31 15.28 13.23 20.98
N ILE A 32 14.12 12.72 20.54
CA ILE A 32 13.61 12.95 19.18
C ILE A 32 13.40 14.45 18.93
N ALA A 33 12.83 15.16 19.91
CA ALA A 33 12.56 16.59 19.82
C ALA A 33 13.85 17.41 19.65
N ILE A 34 14.88 17.11 20.46
CA ILE A 34 16.19 17.75 20.38
C ILE A 34 16.84 17.47 19.02
N GLU A 35 16.90 16.20 18.61
CA GLU A 35 17.54 15.78 17.35
C GLU A 35 16.89 16.42 16.12
N LEU A 36 15.57 16.59 16.12
CA LEU A 36 14.83 17.17 15.00
C LEU A 36 14.63 18.69 15.09
N GLY A 37 15.03 19.32 16.19
CA GLY A 37 14.83 20.75 16.44
C GLY A 37 13.36 21.15 16.53
N VAL A 38 12.51 20.33 17.19
CA VAL A 38 11.07 20.55 17.31
C VAL A 38 10.60 20.39 18.76
N SER A 39 9.36 20.76 19.07
CA SER A 39 8.79 20.56 20.41
C SER A 39 8.39 19.10 20.66
N ARG A 40 8.37 18.68 21.94
CA ARG A 40 7.84 17.35 22.34
C ARG A 40 6.38 17.15 21.91
N VAL A 41 5.58 18.23 21.89
CA VAL A 41 4.19 18.19 21.42
C VAL A 41 4.14 17.88 19.92
N ALA A 42 5.02 18.47 19.12
CA ALA A 42 5.12 18.18 17.69
C ALA A 42 5.54 16.71 17.44
N VAL A 43 6.45 16.17 18.25
CA VAL A 43 6.79 14.73 18.21
C VAL A 43 5.57 13.87 18.52
N SER A 44 4.81 14.19 19.57
CA SER A 44 3.60 13.43 19.93
C SER A 44 2.56 13.44 18.79
N LYS A 45 2.31 14.60 18.17
CA LYS A 45 1.44 14.71 16.98
C LYS A 45 1.96 13.89 15.79
N ALA A 46 3.27 13.90 15.56
CA ALA A 46 3.92 13.11 14.52
C ALA A 46 3.77 11.60 14.77
N ILE A 47 3.92 11.13 16.02
CA ILE A 47 3.69 9.74 16.42
C ILE A 47 2.22 9.33 16.19
N ALA A 48 1.27 10.19 16.57
CA ALA A 48 -0.15 9.94 16.31
C ALA A 48 -0.43 9.81 14.80
N THR A 49 0.20 10.65 13.99
CA THR A 49 0.11 10.60 12.51
C THR A 49 0.71 9.31 11.95
N LEU A 50 1.84 8.83 12.50
CA LEU A 50 2.42 7.55 12.07
C LEU A 50 1.51 6.37 12.41
N ARG A 51 0.91 6.37 13.60
CA ARG A 51 -0.07 5.35 14.01
C ARG A 51 -1.29 5.34 13.10
N SER A 52 -1.84 6.51 12.77
CA SER A 52 -2.99 6.59 11.85
C SER A 52 -2.63 6.13 10.43
N ARG A 53 -1.35 6.14 10.06
CA ARG A 53 -0.86 5.54 8.80
C ARG A 53 -0.59 4.04 8.90
N GLY A 54 -0.85 3.39 10.03
CA GLY A 54 -0.69 1.95 10.22
C GLY A 54 0.65 1.50 10.78
N PHE A 55 1.56 2.42 11.16
CA PHE A 55 2.79 2.03 11.85
C PHE A 55 2.49 1.64 13.29
N VAL A 56 3.01 0.50 13.73
CA VAL A 56 2.86 0.04 15.11
C VAL A 56 3.94 0.67 15.97
N ILE A 57 3.57 1.66 16.79
CA ILE A 57 4.49 2.35 17.70
C ILE A 57 4.03 2.12 19.14
N LYS A 58 4.85 1.45 19.96
CA LYS A 58 4.63 1.30 21.40
C LYS A 58 5.06 2.57 22.13
N SER A 59 4.29 2.96 23.14
CA SER A 59 4.64 4.04 24.07
C SER A 59 4.93 3.48 25.45
N HIS A 60 5.95 4.00 26.11
CA HIS A 60 6.27 3.71 27.50
C HIS A 60 6.56 5.03 28.24
N PRO A 61 5.95 5.28 29.43
CA PRO A 61 6.02 6.60 30.09
C PRO A 61 7.44 7.13 30.33
N ARG A 62 8.38 6.24 30.66
CA ARG A 62 9.78 6.62 30.96
C ARG A 62 10.75 6.47 29.79
N LEU A 63 10.46 5.54 28.87
CA LEU A 63 11.41 5.18 27.80
C LEU A 63 11.08 5.88 26.47
N GLY A 64 9.83 6.35 26.31
CA GLY A 64 9.37 7.05 25.12
C GLY A 64 8.70 6.12 24.11
N TYR A 65 9.17 6.14 22.87
CA TYR A 65 8.52 5.48 21.73
C TYR A 65 9.42 4.39 21.15
N LYS A 66 8.82 3.29 20.74
CA LYS A 66 9.48 2.18 20.04
C LYS A 66 8.67 1.81 18.80
N LEU A 67 9.30 1.85 17.63
CA LEU A 67 8.72 1.28 16.42
C LEU A 67 8.76 -0.25 16.51
N VAL A 68 7.63 -0.89 16.27
CA VAL A 68 7.51 -2.35 16.19
C VAL A 68 7.33 -2.72 14.74
N TRP A 69 8.21 -3.60 14.27
CA TRP A 69 8.04 -4.22 12.97
C TRP A 69 6.79 -5.12 12.98
N ASN A 70 5.78 -4.75 12.20
CA ASN A 70 4.63 -5.60 11.94
C ASN A 70 4.35 -5.65 10.44
N ASP A 71 4.39 -6.85 9.88
CA ASP A 71 4.16 -7.13 8.46
C ASP A 71 3.17 -8.30 8.26
N ASP A 72 2.39 -8.60 9.29
CA ASP A 72 1.37 -9.66 9.26
C ASP A 72 0.09 -9.16 8.56
N LEU A 73 -0.07 -9.57 7.30
CA LEU A 73 -1.24 -9.25 6.50
C LEU A 73 -2.50 -10.01 6.91
N SER A 74 -2.40 -11.08 7.71
CA SER A 74 -3.58 -11.82 8.17
C SER A 74 -4.44 -11.01 9.15
N ALA A 75 -3.81 -10.11 9.90
CA ALA A 75 -4.48 -9.23 10.86
C ALA A 75 -4.87 -7.86 10.27
N VAL A 76 -4.89 -7.73 8.95
CA VAL A 76 -4.96 -6.41 8.29
C VAL A 76 -6.34 -5.74 8.39
N GLN A 77 -7.41 -6.50 8.63
CA GLN A 77 -8.77 -5.97 8.78
C GLN A 77 -8.87 -4.91 9.88
N GLN A 78 -8.19 -5.10 11.00
CA GLN A 78 -8.19 -4.14 12.12
C GLN A 78 -7.52 -2.82 11.74
N TYR A 79 -6.64 -2.86 10.75
CA TYR A 79 -5.99 -1.67 10.25
C TYR A 79 -6.96 -0.94 9.34
N LEU A 80 -7.63 -1.57 8.37
CA LEU A 80 -8.51 -0.83 7.45
C LEU A 80 -9.81 -0.27 8.07
N SER A 81 -10.22 -0.74 9.25
CA SER A 81 -11.51 -0.38 9.86
C SER A 81 -11.65 1.08 10.30
N ASP A 82 -10.54 1.77 10.55
CA ASP A 82 -10.51 3.18 10.98
C ASP A 82 -10.38 4.18 9.81
N LEU A 83 -10.31 3.68 8.57
CA LEU A 83 -10.25 4.54 7.38
C LEU A 83 -11.54 5.34 7.23
N ARG A 84 -11.39 6.66 7.07
CA ARG A 84 -12.48 7.61 6.89
C ARG A 84 -12.82 7.75 5.41
N THR A 85 -13.24 6.65 4.81
CA THR A 85 -13.70 6.55 3.42
C THR A 85 -15.21 6.32 3.38
N GLU A 86 -15.85 6.68 2.25
CA GLU A 86 -17.26 6.32 2.00
C GLU A 86 -17.42 4.80 1.87
N LEU A 87 -16.43 4.13 1.27
CA LEU A 87 -16.36 2.68 1.19
C LEU A 87 -15.97 2.08 2.55
N LYS A 88 -16.59 0.96 2.89
CA LYS A 88 -16.19 0.10 4.00
C LYS A 88 -15.42 -1.10 3.46
N PHE A 89 -14.29 -1.40 4.09
CA PHE A 89 -13.41 -2.46 3.61
C PHE A 89 -13.56 -3.74 4.42
N THR A 90 -13.73 -4.85 3.71
CA THR A 90 -13.69 -6.20 4.26
C THR A 90 -12.57 -6.98 3.58
N VAL A 91 -11.65 -7.55 4.35
CA VAL A 91 -10.46 -8.20 3.81
C VAL A 91 -10.59 -9.71 3.84
N TYR A 92 -10.41 -10.33 2.67
CA TYR A 92 -10.21 -11.76 2.50
C TYR A 92 -8.72 -12.04 2.29
N TYR A 93 -8.02 -12.36 3.37
CA TYR A 93 -6.61 -12.72 3.31
C TYR A 93 -6.40 -14.21 3.01
N LEU A 94 -5.48 -14.51 2.12
CA LEU A 94 -5.09 -15.86 1.70
C LEU A 94 -3.57 -16.05 1.81
N PRO A 95 -3.07 -17.06 2.53
CA PRO A 95 -1.64 -17.37 2.54
C PRO A 95 -1.09 -17.71 1.14
N SER A 96 -1.92 -18.31 0.28
CA SER A 96 -1.57 -18.61 -1.11
C SER A 96 -2.83 -18.77 -1.94
N THR A 97 -2.79 -18.33 -3.20
CA THR A 97 -3.86 -18.52 -4.19
C THR A 97 -3.29 -18.62 -5.60
N LYS A 98 -4.08 -19.03 -6.58
CA LYS A 98 -3.70 -18.92 -7.99
C LYS A 98 -3.62 -17.45 -8.41
N SER A 99 -4.70 -16.69 -8.17
CA SER A 99 -4.78 -15.26 -8.41
C SER A 99 -5.81 -14.62 -7.48
N THR A 100 -5.47 -13.47 -6.89
CA THR A 100 -6.42 -12.63 -6.15
C THR A 100 -7.57 -12.15 -7.03
N GLN A 101 -7.30 -11.95 -8.33
CA GLN A 101 -8.29 -11.57 -9.33
C GLN A 101 -9.37 -12.66 -9.50
N ASP A 102 -8.98 -13.94 -9.51
CA ASP A 102 -9.92 -15.06 -9.65
C ASP A 102 -10.81 -15.23 -8.42
N VAL A 103 -10.22 -15.11 -7.23
CA VAL A 103 -10.96 -15.16 -5.97
C VAL A 103 -11.93 -13.98 -5.90
N ALA A 104 -11.48 -12.77 -6.24
CA ALA A 104 -12.34 -11.59 -6.25
C ALA A 104 -13.48 -11.72 -7.26
N ARG A 105 -13.23 -12.30 -8.44
CA ARG A 105 -14.28 -12.61 -9.41
C ARG A 105 -15.32 -13.55 -8.85
N ASN A 106 -14.89 -14.68 -8.28
CA ASN A 106 -15.80 -15.66 -7.69
C ASN A 106 -16.64 -15.02 -6.57
N LEU A 107 -16.04 -14.22 -5.70
CA LEU A 107 -16.76 -13.48 -4.66
C LEU A 107 -17.76 -12.48 -5.26
N ALA A 108 -17.37 -11.72 -6.29
CA ALA A 108 -18.24 -10.74 -6.94
C ALA A 108 -19.45 -11.38 -7.65
N GLU A 109 -19.24 -12.52 -8.31
CA GLU A 109 -20.29 -13.35 -8.94
C GLU A 109 -21.26 -13.92 -7.90
N HIS A 110 -20.78 -14.18 -6.68
CA HIS A 110 -21.60 -14.56 -5.52
C HIS A 110 -22.05 -13.34 -4.70
N ASN A 111 -22.20 -12.18 -5.33
CA ASN A 111 -22.75 -10.95 -4.76
C ASN A 111 -21.98 -10.37 -3.57
N ALA A 112 -20.67 -10.59 -3.49
CA ALA A 112 -19.84 -9.86 -2.53
C ALA A 112 -20.01 -8.33 -2.71
N PRO A 113 -20.09 -7.57 -1.61
CA PRO A 113 -20.31 -6.14 -1.66
C PRO A 113 -19.09 -5.39 -2.21
N GLU A 114 -19.33 -4.15 -2.66
CA GLU A 114 -18.24 -3.21 -2.94
C GLU A 114 -17.40 -2.97 -1.68
N GLY A 115 -16.08 -2.84 -1.86
CA GLY A 115 -15.14 -2.66 -0.75
C GLY A 115 -14.50 -3.95 -0.24
N VAL A 116 -14.87 -5.11 -0.77
CA VAL A 116 -14.14 -6.35 -0.50
C VAL A 116 -12.75 -6.31 -1.13
N VAL A 117 -11.72 -6.52 -0.32
CA VAL A 117 -10.31 -6.60 -0.72
C VAL A 117 -9.86 -8.04 -0.57
N VAL A 118 -9.52 -8.68 -1.69
CA VAL A 118 -8.82 -9.97 -1.66
C VAL A 118 -7.33 -9.68 -1.59
N LEU A 119 -6.65 -10.21 -0.58
CA LEU A 119 -5.23 -10.02 -0.35
C LEU A 119 -4.56 -11.38 -0.28
N ALA A 120 -3.39 -11.54 -0.91
CA ALA A 120 -2.62 -12.78 -0.82
C ALA A 120 -1.17 -12.52 -0.43
N GLU A 121 -0.58 -13.46 0.33
CA GLU A 121 0.87 -13.46 0.56
C GLU A 121 1.62 -13.95 -0.69
N LYS A 122 1.06 -14.93 -1.41
CA LYS A 122 1.63 -15.48 -2.65
C LYS A 122 0.54 -15.72 -3.71
N GLN A 123 0.87 -15.49 -4.98
CA GLN A 123 0.09 -15.97 -6.12
C GLN A 123 0.91 -16.96 -6.96
N THR A 124 0.36 -18.14 -7.26
CA THR A 124 1.03 -19.15 -8.10
C THR A 124 0.78 -19.00 -9.59
N ALA A 125 -0.24 -18.23 -9.96
CA ALA A 125 -0.61 -17.93 -11.34
C ALA A 125 -1.04 -16.45 -11.46
N GLY A 126 -0.26 -15.54 -10.89
CA GLY A 126 -0.51 -14.10 -10.97
C GLY A 126 -0.52 -13.62 -12.42
N ARG A 127 -1.45 -12.72 -12.76
CA ARG A 127 -1.66 -12.24 -14.12
C ARG A 127 -1.49 -10.74 -14.23
N GLY A 128 -0.86 -10.32 -15.31
CA GLY A 128 -0.88 -8.96 -15.83
C GLY A 128 -1.76 -8.86 -17.07
N ARG A 129 -1.72 -7.70 -17.72
CA ARG A 129 -2.43 -7.46 -18.98
C ARG A 129 -1.92 -8.36 -20.11
N LEU A 130 -2.78 -8.61 -21.09
CA LEU A 130 -2.45 -9.37 -22.31
C LEU A 130 -1.85 -10.76 -22.02
N GLY A 131 -2.32 -11.41 -20.95
CA GLY A 131 -1.89 -12.76 -20.56
C GLY A 131 -0.47 -12.85 -19.99
N ARG A 132 0.21 -11.73 -19.73
CA ARG A 132 1.56 -11.76 -19.13
C ARG A 132 1.50 -12.28 -17.69
N VAL A 133 2.54 -13.00 -17.28
CA VAL A 133 2.67 -13.46 -15.90
C VAL A 133 3.07 -12.32 -14.98
N TRP A 134 2.45 -12.26 -13.79
CA TRP A 134 2.85 -11.36 -12.70
C TRP A 134 3.45 -12.18 -11.55
N TYR A 135 4.77 -12.13 -11.41
CA TYR A 135 5.50 -12.84 -10.37
C TYR A 135 5.13 -12.29 -8.98
N SER A 136 4.57 -13.16 -8.14
CA SER A 136 3.91 -12.76 -6.88
C SER A 136 4.41 -13.60 -5.70
N GLU A 137 5.72 -13.60 -5.48
CA GLU A 137 6.31 -14.29 -4.33
C GLU A 137 6.02 -13.56 -3.00
N PRO A 138 6.15 -14.23 -1.84
CA PRO A 138 6.00 -13.62 -0.53
C PRO A 138 6.81 -12.32 -0.37
N GLY A 139 6.25 -11.40 0.42
CA GLY A 139 6.83 -10.08 0.70
C GLY A 139 6.40 -8.96 -0.23
N GLY A 140 5.61 -9.21 -1.29
CA GLY A 140 4.94 -8.12 -2.03
C GLY A 140 3.54 -7.84 -1.49
N LEU A 141 2.85 -6.90 -2.13
CA LEU A 141 1.45 -6.59 -1.86
C LEU A 141 0.61 -6.97 -3.08
N TRP A 142 -0.12 -8.07 -2.97
CA TRP A 142 -0.93 -8.65 -4.05
C TRP A 142 -2.39 -8.53 -3.68
N MET A 143 -3.11 -7.57 -4.26
CA MET A 143 -4.51 -7.34 -3.90
C MET A 143 -5.43 -7.13 -5.09
N THR A 144 -6.69 -7.47 -4.90
CA THR A 144 -7.78 -7.09 -5.81
C THR A 144 -8.92 -6.48 -5.01
N LEU A 145 -9.35 -5.28 -5.37
CA LEU A 145 -10.48 -4.58 -4.78
C LEU A 145 -11.72 -4.75 -5.68
N ILE A 146 -12.83 -5.18 -5.09
CA ILE A 146 -14.13 -5.26 -5.76
C ILE A 146 -14.82 -3.89 -5.67
N LEU A 147 -15.11 -3.31 -6.84
CA LEU A 147 -15.81 -2.04 -7.01
C LEU A 147 -17.12 -2.25 -7.77
N ARG A 148 -18.11 -1.38 -7.54
CA ARG A 148 -19.39 -1.37 -8.27
C ARG A 148 -19.69 0.06 -8.76
N PRO A 149 -18.83 0.61 -9.63
CA PRO A 149 -18.89 2.02 -10.00
C PRO A 149 -20.08 2.31 -10.92
N LYS A 150 -20.74 3.44 -10.70
CA LYS A 150 -21.81 3.96 -11.56
C LYS A 150 -21.25 4.79 -12.72
N ILE A 151 -20.41 4.16 -13.54
CA ILE A 151 -19.75 4.77 -14.71
C ILE A 151 -20.01 3.92 -15.96
N SER A 152 -19.85 4.51 -17.14
CA SER A 152 -19.93 3.74 -18.40
C SER A 152 -18.77 2.74 -18.50
N PRO A 153 -18.97 1.55 -19.11
CA PRO A 153 -17.89 0.62 -19.45
C PRO A 153 -16.72 1.29 -20.21
N MET A 154 -16.99 2.32 -21.01
CA MET A 154 -15.96 3.08 -21.73
C MET A 154 -15.01 3.85 -20.80
N GLN A 155 -15.45 4.15 -19.57
CA GLN A 155 -14.70 4.93 -18.58
C GLN A 155 -13.88 4.06 -17.60
N VAL A 156 -13.96 2.73 -17.71
CA VAL A 156 -13.29 1.77 -16.80
C VAL A 156 -11.79 2.01 -16.69
N GLN A 157 -11.14 2.45 -17.78
CA GLN A 157 -9.71 2.78 -17.77
C GLN A 157 -9.35 3.87 -16.75
N LEU A 158 -10.27 4.75 -16.38
CA LEU A 158 -10.05 5.76 -15.34
C LEU A 158 -9.72 5.12 -13.99
N LEU A 159 -10.25 3.94 -13.69
CA LEU A 159 -9.93 3.21 -12.45
C LEU A 159 -8.45 2.81 -12.42
N SER A 160 -7.90 2.37 -13.55
CA SER A 160 -6.47 2.06 -13.69
C SER A 160 -5.61 3.31 -13.47
N LEU A 161 -6.02 4.45 -14.04
CA LEU A 161 -5.30 5.71 -13.88
C LEU A 161 -5.32 6.20 -12.42
N LEU A 162 -6.50 6.16 -11.79
CA LEU A 162 -6.69 6.55 -10.39
C LEU A 162 -5.86 5.68 -9.44
N ALA A 163 -5.85 4.36 -9.64
CA ALA A 163 -5.03 3.43 -8.87
C ALA A 163 -3.54 3.73 -9.03
N GLY A 164 -3.09 4.05 -10.25
CA GLY A 164 -1.70 4.45 -10.52
C GLY A 164 -1.31 5.67 -9.70
N VAL A 165 -2.15 6.71 -9.72
CA VAL A 165 -1.95 7.94 -8.93
C VAL A 165 -1.96 7.64 -7.43
N ALA A 166 -2.87 6.80 -6.94
CA ALA A 166 -2.94 6.42 -5.53
C ALA A 166 -1.64 5.73 -5.06
N VAL A 167 -1.18 4.73 -5.81
CA VAL A 167 0.08 4.02 -5.53
C VAL A 167 1.28 4.96 -5.59
N ALA A 168 1.39 5.81 -6.61
CA ALA A 168 2.48 6.79 -6.71
C ALA A 168 2.48 7.77 -5.53
N ARG A 169 1.30 8.26 -5.12
CA ARG A 169 1.19 9.14 -3.95
C ARG A 169 1.57 8.41 -2.67
N ALA A 170 1.12 7.18 -2.48
CA ALA A 170 1.46 6.37 -1.31
C ALA A 170 2.97 6.16 -1.19
N ILE A 171 3.63 5.74 -2.26
CA ILE A 171 5.08 5.52 -2.32
C ILE A 171 5.85 6.82 -2.02
N LYS A 172 5.48 7.92 -2.67
CA LYS A 172 6.10 9.24 -2.43
C LYS A 172 5.96 9.67 -0.99
N ASN A 173 4.75 9.57 -0.43
CA ASN A 173 4.45 10.09 0.89
C ASN A 173 5.05 9.26 2.03
N LEU A 174 5.17 7.95 1.86
CA LEU A 174 5.71 7.06 2.89
C LEU A 174 7.23 7.00 2.85
N TYR A 175 7.81 6.94 1.65
CA TYR A 175 9.21 6.58 1.46
C TYR A 175 10.07 7.71 0.89
N ASP A 176 9.48 8.87 0.57
CA ASP A 176 10.17 10.02 -0.03
C ASP A 176 10.84 9.69 -1.38
N LEU A 177 10.28 8.69 -2.08
CA LEU A 177 10.71 8.29 -3.41
C LEU A 177 10.00 9.13 -4.49
N SER A 178 10.55 9.13 -5.70
CA SER A 178 9.99 9.83 -6.87
C SER A 178 9.38 8.85 -7.89
N PRO A 179 8.14 8.37 -7.66
CA PRO A 179 7.48 7.47 -8.59
C PRO A 179 7.01 8.20 -9.86
N GLY A 180 7.20 7.55 -11.00
CA GLY A 180 6.64 7.95 -12.29
C GLY A 180 5.46 7.06 -12.68
N LEU A 181 4.56 7.58 -13.53
CA LEU A 181 3.43 6.84 -14.07
C LEU A 181 3.72 6.50 -15.53
N LYS A 182 3.82 5.20 -15.83
CA LYS A 182 3.86 4.71 -17.20
C LYS A 182 2.46 4.28 -17.57
N TRP A 183 1.76 5.20 -18.25
CA TRP A 183 0.37 5.01 -18.58
C TRP A 183 0.15 3.79 -19.49
N PRO A 184 -0.99 3.11 -19.33
CA PRO A 184 -2.11 3.47 -18.43
C PRO A 184 -2.12 2.72 -17.08
N ASN A 185 -1.15 1.87 -16.78
CA ASN A 185 -1.33 0.85 -15.72
C ASN A 185 -0.06 0.45 -14.94
N ASP A 186 1.05 1.16 -15.11
CA ASP A 186 2.31 0.83 -14.44
C ASP A 186 2.82 2.03 -13.62
N VAL A 187 3.33 1.75 -12.42
CA VAL A 187 4.08 2.72 -11.61
C VAL A 187 5.55 2.33 -11.62
N LEU A 188 6.41 3.32 -11.86
CA LEU A 188 7.85 3.14 -11.94
C LEU A 188 8.54 3.91 -10.80
N VAL A 189 9.68 3.41 -10.33
CA VAL A 189 10.64 4.13 -9.49
C VAL A 189 12.00 3.93 -10.13
N GLU A 190 12.78 5.00 -10.30
CA GLU A 190 14.06 4.96 -11.04
C GLU A 190 13.92 4.32 -12.44
N ALA A 191 12.87 4.70 -13.16
CA ALA A 191 12.49 4.15 -14.47
C ALA A 191 12.21 2.64 -14.53
N ARG A 192 12.24 1.93 -13.40
CA ARG A 192 11.94 0.49 -13.29
C ARG A 192 10.58 0.26 -12.66
N LYS A 193 9.87 -0.76 -13.12
CA LYS A 193 8.50 -1.07 -12.69
C LYS A 193 8.45 -1.56 -11.25
N VAL A 194 7.70 -0.86 -10.40
CA VAL A 194 7.44 -1.26 -9.01
C VAL A 194 6.01 -1.75 -8.81
N CYS A 195 5.06 -1.31 -9.64
CA CYS A 195 3.66 -1.73 -9.55
C CYS A 195 3.05 -1.95 -10.93
N GLY A 196 2.19 -2.96 -11.02
CA GLY A 196 1.30 -3.20 -12.14
C GLY A 196 -0.15 -3.20 -11.68
N ILE A 197 -1.01 -2.60 -12.50
CA ILE A 197 -2.46 -2.51 -12.27
C ILE A 197 -3.18 -3.28 -13.37
N LEU A 198 -4.21 -4.01 -12.98
CA LEU A 198 -5.09 -4.76 -13.85
C LEU A 198 -6.54 -4.43 -13.49
N VAL A 199 -7.34 -4.07 -14.48
CA VAL A 199 -8.78 -3.85 -14.30
C VAL A 199 -9.52 -4.83 -15.19
N GLU A 200 -10.38 -5.63 -14.58
CA GLU A 200 -11.32 -6.51 -15.30
C GLU A 200 -12.74 -6.14 -14.88
N VAL A 201 -13.68 -6.23 -15.80
CA VAL A 201 -15.07 -5.77 -15.59
C VAL A 201 -16.03 -6.83 -16.08
N SER A 202 -17.12 -7.00 -15.32
CA SER A 202 -18.34 -7.65 -15.78
C SER A 202 -19.39 -6.58 -16.02
N ALA A 203 -19.98 -6.54 -17.21
CA ALA A 203 -20.96 -5.55 -17.61
C ALA A 203 -22.05 -6.18 -18.50
N GLU A 204 -23.27 -5.69 -18.37
CA GLU A 204 -24.43 -6.04 -19.19
C GLU A 204 -25.03 -4.75 -19.74
N THR A 205 -25.26 -4.68 -21.06
CA THR A 205 -26.04 -3.60 -21.73
C THR A 205 -25.74 -2.20 -21.16
N ASP A 206 -24.46 -1.81 -21.19
CA ASP A 206 -23.92 -0.53 -20.71
C ASP A 206 -23.89 -0.29 -19.19
N VAL A 207 -24.28 -1.26 -18.36
CA VAL A 207 -24.18 -1.19 -16.90
C VAL A 207 -23.04 -2.09 -16.41
N ILE A 208 -22.16 -1.54 -15.57
CA ILE A 208 -21.12 -2.31 -14.89
C ILE A 208 -21.75 -3.04 -13.70
N ASN A 209 -21.72 -4.37 -13.72
CA ASN A 209 -22.12 -5.21 -12.59
C ASN A 209 -21.09 -5.10 -11.46
N TYR A 210 -19.81 -5.26 -11.81
CA TYR A 210 -18.66 -5.03 -10.93
C TYR A 210 -17.38 -4.80 -11.73
N SER A 211 -16.41 -4.17 -11.07
CA SER A 211 -15.03 -4.01 -11.53
C SER A 211 -14.08 -4.61 -10.50
N LEU A 212 -13.10 -5.35 -10.99
CA LEU A 212 -12.05 -5.97 -10.20
C LEU A 212 -10.75 -5.22 -10.44
N LEU A 213 -10.38 -4.38 -9.46
CA LEU A 213 -9.17 -3.56 -9.50
C LEU A 213 -8.02 -4.32 -8.83
N GLY A 214 -7.24 -5.04 -9.64
CA GLY A 214 -6.02 -5.73 -9.24
C GLY A 214 -4.83 -4.77 -9.17
N ILE A 215 -4.15 -4.76 -8.03
CA ILE A 215 -2.95 -3.95 -7.77
C ILE A 215 -1.87 -4.87 -7.22
N GLY A 216 -0.79 -5.04 -7.98
CA GLY A 216 0.41 -5.76 -7.55
C GLY A 216 1.55 -4.78 -7.31
N ILE A 217 2.08 -4.73 -6.09
CA ILE A 217 3.22 -3.86 -5.73
C ILE A 217 4.39 -4.71 -5.25
N ASN A 218 5.55 -4.50 -5.87
CA ASN A 218 6.81 -5.09 -5.42
C ASN A 218 7.30 -4.33 -4.18
N VAL A 219 7.26 -4.98 -3.01
CA VAL A 219 7.62 -4.34 -1.74
C VAL A 219 8.91 -4.93 -1.19
N ASN A 220 8.86 -6.11 -0.57
CA ASN A 220 10.00 -6.84 -0.01
C ASN A 220 10.27 -8.17 -0.74
N ASN A 221 9.51 -8.47 -1.80
CA ASN A 221 9.62 -9.71 -2.56
C ASN A 221 10.90 -9.74 -3.41
N LYS A 222 11.40 -10.95 -3.62
CA LYS A 222 12.48 -11.20 -4.56
C LYS A 222 11.93 -11.17 -5.99
N LEU A 223 12.62 -10.44 -6.86
CA LEU A 223 12.33 -10.41 -8.29
C LEU A 223 13.18 -11.45 -9.05
N PRO A 224 12.64 -12.08 -10.11
CA PRO A 224 13.42 -12.86 -11.06
C PRO A 224 14.59 -12.05 -11.63
N SER A 225 15.74 -12.69 -11.85
CA SER A 225 16.95 -12.03 -12.36
C SER A 225 16.73 -11.36 -13.71
N GLU A 226 15.94 -11.99 -14.59
CA GLU A 226 15.56 -11.50 -15.92
C GLU A 226 14.75 -10.19 -15.88
N LEU A 227 14.12 -9.85 -14.75
CA LEU A 227 13.31 -8.64 -14.62
C LEU A 227 14.06 -7.48 -13.98
N ARG A 228 15.29 -7.66 -13.48
CA ARG A 228 16.00 -6.62 -12.68
C ARG A 228 16.27 -5.31 -13.43
N GLU A 229 16.40 -5.37 -14.75
CA GLU A 229 16.59 -4.18 -15.58
C GLU A 229 15.29 -3.39 -15.79
N SER A 230 14.14 -4.07 -15.77
CA SER A 230 12.84 -3.49 -16.10
C SER A 230 11.90 -3.33 -14.91
N ALA A 231 12.21 -3.97 -13.78
CA ALA A 231 11.43 -3.98 -12.55
C ALA A 231 12.31 -3.79 -11.32
N THR A 232 11.69 -3.28 -10.25
CA THR A 232 12.32 -3.10 -8.94
C THR A 232 11.30 -3.31 -7.82
N SER A 233 11.78 -3.36 -6.59
CA SER A 233 10.97 -3.41 -5.36
C SER A 233 11.33 -2.24 -4.45
N ILE A 234 10.41 -1.86 -3.54
CA ILE A 234 10.70 -0.82 -2.54
C ILE A 234 11.91 -1.19 -1.68
N TYR A 235 12.08 -2.47 -1.36
CA TYR A 235 13.24 -3.00 -0.65
C TYR A 235 14.56 -2.75 -1.39
N GLU A 236 14.63 -3.03 -2.69
CA GLU A 236 15.84 -2.83 -3.48
C GLU A 236 16.25 -1.35 -3.54
N ILE A 237 15.27 -0.44 -3.65
CA ILE A 237 15.53 1.00 -3.71
C ILE A 237 15.97 1.56 -2.35
N LEU A 238 15.32 1.13 -1.27
CA LEU A 238 15.62 1.65 0.07
C LEU A 238 16.77 0.92 0.77
N GLY A 239 17.19 -0.23 0.25
CA GLY A 239 18.20 -1.11 0.87
C GLY A 239 17.75 -1.75 2.18
N LYS A 240 16.45 -1.67 2.52
CA LYS A 240 15.88 -2.19 3.77
C LYS A 240 14.42 -2.59 3.58
N ARG A 241 13.96 -3.53 4.40
CA ARG A 241 12.54 -3.95 4.36
C ARG A 241 11.65 -2.84 4.89
N VAL A 242 10.42 -2.77 4.36
CA VAL A 242 9.35 -1.89 4.88
C VAL A 242 8.09 -2.68 5.24
N PRO A 243 7.34 -2.30 6.29
CA PRO A 243 6.07 -2.96 6.59
C PRO A 243 5.06 -2.66 5.48
N ARG A 244 4.29 -3.67 5.06
CA ARG A 244 3.32 -3.56 3.95
C ARG A 244 2.00 -2.92 4.37
N ILE A 245 1.63 -3.01 5.65
CA ILE A 245 0.35 -2.46 6.16
C ILE A 245 0.25 -0.95 5.95
N PRO A 246 1.27 -0.12 6.26
CA PRO A 246 1.20 1.31 5.96
C PRO A 246 1.03 1.63 4.48
N LEU A 247 1.67 0.86 3.61
CA LEU A 247 1.53 1.03 2.16
C LEU A 247 0.12 0.68 1.70
N LEU A 248 -0.41 -0.47 2.11
CA LEU A 248 -1.77 -0.89 1.80
C LEU A 248 -2.80 0.16 2.21
N ARG A 249 -2.68 0.73 3.42
CA ARG A 249 -3.61 1.77 3.92
C ARG A 249 -3.54 3.08 3.15
N ALA A 250 -2.38 3.39 2.58
CA ALA A 250 -2.14 4.64 1.90
C ALA A 250 -2.57 4.61 0.43
N VAL A 251 -2.70 3.41 -0.15
CA VAL A 251 -3.25 3.15 -1.49
C VAL A 251 -4.77 3.14 -1.40
#